data_AF-A0A8T7DT63-F1
#
_entry.id   AF-A0A8T7DT63-F1
#
_cell.length_a   1.000
_cell.length_b   1.000
_cell.length_c   1.000
_cell.angle_alpha   90.00
_cell.angle_beta   90.00
_cell.angle_gamma   90.00
#
_symmetry.space_group_name_H-M   'P 1'
#
loop_
_entity.id
_entity.type
_entity.pdbx_description
1 polymer ?
#
loop_
_entity_poly.entity_id
_entity_poly.type
_entity_poly.pdbx_seq_one_letter_code
_entity_poly.pdbx_strand_id
1 'polypeptide(L)'
;MLSSTQADQDRTSCIILAGGKGQRMGGSDKGLQQYRHRRLIEHVIDKISPQVDDIIISANRNLAEYNSLGFSVVQDSSDNYDGPLAGIQSAAPH
;
A
#
# COMPACT_ATOMS: atom_id res chain seq x y z
N MET A 1 -41.33 -16.35 -5.99
CA MET A 1 -40.82 -15.03 -5.59
C MET A 1 -39.32 -15.06 -5.87
N LEU A 2 -38.93 -14.50 -7.01
CA LEU A 2 -37.55 -14.51 -7.50
C LEU A 2 -36.72 -13.61 -6.60
N SER A 3 -35.85 -14.19 -5.76
CA SER A 3 -34.81 -13.42 -5.07
C SER A 3 -33.66 -13.26 -6.04
N SER A 4 -33.65 -12.10 -6.69
CA SER A 4 -32.61 -11.62 -7.58
C SER A 4 -31.22 -11.84 -6.98
N THR A 5 -30.37 -12.48 -7.77
CA THR A 5 -28.91 -12.56 -7.64
C THR A 5 -28.37 -11.17 -7.30
N GLN A 6 -27.85 -10.97 -6.08
CA GLN A 6 -26.94 -9.86 -5.83
C GLN A 6 -25.72 -10.13 -6.71
N ALA A 7 -25.49 -9.28 -7.70
CA ALA A 7 -24.22 -9.27 -8.41
C ALA A 7 -23.12 -9.09 -7.37
N ASP A 8 -22.12 -9.96 -7.42
CA ASP A 8 -20.84 -9.75 -6.73
C ASP A 8 -20.36 -8.36 -7.16
N GLN A 9 -20.37 -7.41 -6.23
CA GLN A 9 -19.82 -6.08 -6.53
C GLN A 9 -18.34 -6.31 -6.75
N ASP A 10 -17.80 -5.92 -7.92
CA ASP A 10 -16.37 -6.04 -8.23
C ASP A 10 -15.57 -5.22 -7.21
N ARG A 11 -15.17 -5.86 -6.09
CA ARG A 11 -14.36 -5.23 -5.05
C ARG A 11 -12.99 -4.91 -5.61
N THR A 12 -12.59 -3.65 -5.48
CA THR A 12 -11.30 -3.16 -5.96
C THR A 12 -10.42 -2.82 -4.77
N SER A 13 -9.33 -3.57 -4.60
CA SER A 13 -8.28 -3.28 -3.60
C SER A 13 -7.13 -2.52 -4.23
N CYS A 14 -6.57 -1.53 -3.52
CA CYS A 14 -5.33 -0.86 -3.90
C CYS A 14 -4.16 -1.37 -3.06
N ILE A 15 -3.02 -1.62 -3.71
CA ILE A 15 -1.74 -1.75 -3.03
C ILE A 15 -0.87 -0.50 -3.26
N ILE A 16 -0.40 0.11 -2.16
CA ILE A 16 0.60 1.17 -2.17
C ILE A 16 1.97 0.53 -1.91
N LEU A 17 2.84 0.60 -2.92
CA LEU A 17 4.20 0.11 -2.85
C LEU A 17 5.11 1.15 -2.18
N ALA A 18 5.24 1.06 -0.86
CA ALA A 18 6.06 1.95 -0.04
C ALA A 18 7.44 1.35 0.29
N GLY A 19 7.72 0.12 -0.15
CA GLY A 19 9.02 -0.55 -0.06
C GLY A 19 10.05 -0.08 -1.11
N GLY A 20 11.29 -0.53 -0.94
CA GLY A 20 12.39 -0.28 -1.87
C GLY A 20 13.62 0.36 -1.21
N LYS A 21 14.77 0.23 -1.86
CA LYS A 21 16.07 0.65 -1.31
C LYS A 21 16.25 2.17 -1.13
N GLY A 22 15.39 3.00 -1.74
CA GLY A 22 15.48 4.46 -1.63
C GLY A 22 16.82 5.05 -2.08
N GLN A 23 17.59 4.35 -2.93
CA GLN A 23 18.98 4.70 -3.25
C GLN A 23 19.14 6.11 -3.83
N ARG A 24 18.16 6.55 -4.64
CA ARG A 24 18.14 7.90 -5.23
C ARG A 24 17.77 9.01 -4.22
N MET A 25 17.30 8.64 -3.02
CA MET A 25 16.93 9.51 -1.90
C MET A 25 17.89 9.36 -0.71
N GLY A 26 19.14 8.94 -0.97
CA GLY A 26 20.14 8.74 0.08
C GLY A 26 19.80 7.60 1.05
N GLY A 27 19.02 6.61 0.60
CA GLY A 27 18.54 5.52 1.45
C GLY A 27 17.29 5.86 2.28
N SER A 28 16.80 7.10 2.22
CA SER A 28 15.62 7.53 2.96
C SER A 28 14.36 6.80 2.50
N ASP A 29 13.41 6.64 3.42
CA ASP A 29 12.09 6.12 3.10
C ASP A 29 11.24 7.19 2.41
N LYS A 30 11.02 7.01 1.11
CA LYS A 30 10.28 7.96 0.27
C LYS A 30 8.85 8.14 0.75
N GLY A 31 8.16 7.08 1.17
CA GLY A 31 6.76 7.16 1.59
C GLY A 31 6.57 8.11 2.78
N LEU A 32 7.56 8.15 3.67
CA LEU A 32 7.54 8.96 4.89
C LEU A 32 8.19 10.33 4.74
N GLN A 33 8.76 10.67 3.58
CA GLN A 33 9.30 12.01 3.35
C GLN A 33 8.18 13.06 3.38
N GLN A 34 8.47 14.20 3.99
CA GLN A 34 7.54 15.33 4.03
C GLN A 34 7.50 16.07 2.69
N TYR A 35 6.29 16.32 2.22
CA TYR A 35 6.00 17.22 1.11
C TYR A 35 4.76 18.04 1.48
N ARG A 36 4.90 19.38 1.50
CA ARG A 36 3.83 20.30 1.91
C ARG A 36 3.22 19.94 3.27
N HIS A 37 4.09 19.75 4.27
CA HIS A 37 3.73 19.43 5.67
C HIS A 37 3.01 18.08 5.90
N ARG A 38 2.97 17.21 4.89
CA ARG A 38 2.37 15.88 4.97
C ARG A 38 3.32 14.84 4.38
N ARG A 39 3.26 13.59 4.86
CA ARG A 39 4.08 12.49 4.31
C ARG A 39 3.61 12.16 2.89
N LEU A 40 4.52 11.78 1.99
CA LEU A 40 4.17 11.44 0.61
C LEU A 40 3.09 10.35 0.52
N ILE A 41 3.12 9.36 1.40
CA ILE A 41 2.10 8.30 1.44
C ILE A 41 0.70 8.82 1.77
N GLU A 42 0.57 9.83 2.62
CA GLU A 42 -0.72 10.43 2.97
C GLU A 42 -1.38 11.09 1.75
N HIS A 43 -0.59 11.70 0.86
CA HIS A 43 -1.10 12.25 -0.40
C HIS A 43 -1.61 11.16 -1.35
N VAL A 44 -1.00 9.97 -1.33
CA VAL A 44 -1.45 8.83 -2.15
C VAL A 44 -2.74 8.26 -1.59
N ILE A 45 -2.78 8.03 -0.27
CA ILE A 45 -3.96 7.54 0.45
C ILE A 45 -5.18 8.43 0.17
N ASP A 46 -5.06 9.75 0.36
CA ASP A 46 -6.17 10.68 0.15
C ASP A 46 -6.73 10.63 -1.27
N LYS A 47 -5.85 10.43 -2.27
CA LYS A 47 -6.26 10.37 -3.67
C LYS A 47 -6.92 9.06 -4.04
N ILE A 48 -6.45 7.94 -3.47
CA ILE A 48 -6.91 6.62 -3.87
C ILE A 48 -8.10 6.11 -3.05
N SER A 49 -8.21 6.52 -1.77
CA SER A 49 -9.29 6.10 -0.87
C SER A 49 -10.70 6.21 -1.44
N PRO A 50 -11.11 7.26 -2.17
CA PRO A 50 -12.47 7.32 -2.72
C PRO A 50 -12.71 6.43 -3.94
N GLN A 51 -11.69 5.73 -4.45
CA GLN A 51 -11.74 4.94 -5.69
C GLN A 51 -11.68 3.42 -5.44
N VAL A 52 -11.41 2.98 -4.22
CA VAL A 52 -11.16 1.57 -3.87
C VAL A 52 -11.85 1.21 -2.57
N ASP A 53 -12.16 -0.07 -2.41
CA ASP A 53 -12.82 -0.59 -1.20
C ASP A 53 -11.82 -0.76 -0.06
N ASP A 54 -10.59 -1.16 -0.38
CA ASP A 54 -9.54 -1.46 0.59
C ASP A 54 -8.17 -0.94 0.13
N ILE A 55 -7.31 -0.58 1.09
CA ILE A 55 -5.92 -0.15 0.86
C ILE A 55 -4.98 -1.04 1.66
N ILE A 56 -3.96 -1.57 0.97
CA ILE A 56 -2.86 -2.34 1.53
C ILE A 56 -1.56 -1.57 1.29
N ILE A 57 -0.67 -1.51 2.27
CA ILE A 57 0.65 -0.88 2.15
C ILE A 57 1.71 -1.98 2.17
N SER A 58 2.48 -2.14 1.08
CA SER A 58 3.69 -2.98 1.10
C SER A 58 4.88 -2.14 1.55
N ALA A 59 5.51 -2.52 2.67
CA ALA A 59 6.68 -1.85 3.23
C ALA A 59 7.60 -2.84 3.96
N ASN A 60 8.92 -2.68 3.79
CA ASN A 60 9.93 -3.55 4.42
C ASN A 60 10.68 -2.87 5.59
N ARG A 61 10.31 -1.64 5.94
CA ARG A 61 10.93 -0.83 6.99
C ARG A 61 9.94 0.21 7.52
N ASN A 62 10.27 0.83 8.66
CA ASN A 62 9.42 1.82 9.33
C ASN A 62 7.99 1.34 9.56
N LEU A 63 7.83 0.04 9.84
CA LEU A 63 6.53 -0.63 9.93
C LEU A 63 5.63 0.02 10.97
N ALA A 64 6.17 0.47 12.10
CA ALA A 64 5.40 1.16 13.13
C ALA A 64 4.76 2.46 12.59
N GLU A 65 5.49 3.22 11.77
CA GLU A 65 4.96 4.44 11.15
C GLU A 65 3.88 4.11 10.13
N TYR A 66 4.07 3.08 9.31
CA TYR A 66 3.05 2.67 8.34
C TYR A 66 1.79 2.10 9.02
N ASN A 67 1.94 1.28 10.06
CA ASN A 67 0.81 0.75 10.83
C ASN A 67 0.02 1.88 11.52
N SER A 68 0.68 2.98 11.91
CA SER A 68 0.00 4.14 12.50
C SER A 68 -0.96 4.86 11.54
N LEU A 69 -0.89 4.57 10.23
CA LEU A 69 -1.79 5.14 9.23
C LEU A 69 -3.17 4.46 9.21
N GLY A 70 -3.35 3.34 9.91
CA GLY A 70 -4.64 2.64 10.02
C GLY A 70 -4.99 1.72 8.85
N PHE A 71 -4.01 1.36 8.01
CA PHE A 71 -4.17 0.44 6.89
C PHE A 71 -3.38 -0.86 7.10
N SER A 72 -3.79 -1.93 6.43
CA SER A 72 -3.06 -3.20 6.44
C SER A 72 -1.66 -3.01 5.87
N VAL A 73 -0.63 -3.38 6.63
CA VAL A 73 0.77 -3.33 6.19
C VAL A 73 1.27 -4.74 5.94
N VAL A 74 1.72 -5.02 4.73
CA VAL A 74 2.35 -6.29 4.34
C VAL A 74 3.85 -6.08 4.11
N GLN A 75 4.62 -7.11 4.40
CA GLN A 75 6.04 -7.15 4.07
C GLN A 75 6.26 -8.05 2.85
N ASP A 76 7.29 -7.75 2.07
CA ASP A 76 7.69 -8.62 0.97
C ASP A 76 8.32 -9.90 1.54
N SER A 77 8.06 -11.05 0.92
CA SER A 77 8.60 -12.35 1.35
C SER A 77 10.13 -12.47 1.20
N SER A 78 10.76 -11.50 0.52
CA SER A 78 12.20 -11.45 0.31
C SER A 78 12.79 -10.12 0.78
N ASP A 79 13.86 -10.20 1.57
CA ASP A 79 14.66 -9.03 2.00
C ASP A 79 15.44 -8.39 0.84
N ASN A 80 15.34 -8.95 -0.37
CA ASN A 80 16.13 -8.53 -1.53
C ASN A 80 15.59 -7.30 -2.25
N TYR A 81 14.41 -6.80 -1.85
CA TYR A 81 13.73 -5.69 -2.53
C TYR A 81 13.59 -5.99 -4.03
N ASP A 82 12.95 -7.12 -4.35
CA ASP A 82 12.85 -7.68 -5.71
C ASP A 82 11.97 -6.84 -6.68
N GLY A 83 11.68 -5.60 -6.29
CA GLY A 83 10.98 -4.61 -7.08
C GLY A 83 9.46 -4.69 -6.95
N PRO A 84 8.72 -3.94 -7.79
CA PRO A 84 7.28 -3.78 -7.66
C PRO A 84 6.45 -5.07 -7.70
N LEU A 85 6.93 -6.11 -8.38
CA LEU A 85 6.22 -7.39 -8.50
C LEU A 85 6.17 -8.16 -7.18
N ALA A 86 7.20 -8.07 -6.34
CA ALA A 86 7.21 -8.72 -5.03
C ALA A 86 6.13 -8.14 -4.11
N GLY A 87 5.95 -6.82 -4.14
CA GLY A 87 4.88 -6.16 -3.40
C GLY A 87 3.49 -6.62 -3.85
N ILE A 88 3.26 -6.75 -5.16
CA ILE A 88 1.98 -7.28 -5.68
C ILE A 88 1.75 -8.72 -5.20
N GLN A 89 2.78 -9.57 -5.21
CA GLN A 89 2.68 -10.93 -4.72
C GLN A 89 2.29 -10.98 -3.22
N SER A 90 2.83 -10.09 -2.39
CA SER A 90 2.50 -10.03 -0.97
C SER A 90 1.07 -9.62 -0.68
N ALA A 91 0.40 -8.93 -1.60
CA ALA A 91 -1.03 -8.56 -1.46
C ALA A 91 -1.99 -9.55 -2.14
N ALA A 92 -1.50 -10.50 -2.94
CA ALA A 92 -2.34 -11.48 -3.63
C ALA A 92 -3.16 -12.43 -2.73
N PRO A 93 -2.81 -12.70 -1.45
CA PRO A 93 -3.66 -13.49 -0.55
C PRO A 93 -4.62 -12.62 0.29
N HIS A 94 -4.89 -11.38 -0.08
CA HIS A 94 -5.81 -10.46 0.62
C HIS A 94 -6.96 -10.03 -0.31
#